data_AF-A0A1G0L9G0-F1
#
_entry.id   AF-A0A1G0L9G0-F1
#
_cell.length_a   1.000
_cell.length_b   1.000
_cell.length_c   1.000
_cell.angle_alpha   90.00
_cell.angle_beta   90.00
_cell.angle_gamma   90.00
#
_symmetry.space_group_name_H-M   'P 1'
#
loop_
_entity.id
_entity.type
_entity.pdbx_description
1 polymer ?
#
loop_
_entity_poly.entity_id
_entity_poly.type
_entity_poly.pdbx_seq_one_letter_code
_entity_poly.pdbx_strand_id
1 'polypeptide(L)'
;MKQRLNGLGEAVVAAAGNGRTRAFVDAGPLPERELAQRAGLGWFGKNTMLINPRLGSFTFIGVVLTDLDLARDEPFEADRCGTCRRCLDACPTHAFPAPRVLDATRCVSYLTIESQRDIPEPLRAGVGDNLFGCDICQDVCPWNTKFARETGELRYLPRADAEFPTLEEILRMDERAFDAALGHTTLERAGLAGLKRNARVVLENATDRPT
;
A
#
# COMPACT_ATOMS: atom_id res chain seq x y z
N MET A 1 4.35 4.00 -12.57
CA MET A 1 5.65 3.59 -11.99
C MET A 1 6.48 2.75 -12.96
N LYS A 2 5.96 1.62 -13.47
CA LYS A 2 6.68 0.71 -14.38
C LYS A 2 7.38 1.40 -15.56
N GLN A 3 6.71 2.34 -16.23
CA GLN A 3 7.33 3.13 -17.31
C GLN A 3 8.58 3.90 -16.86
N ARG A 4 8.56 4.50 -15.65
CA ARG A 4 9.74 5.21 -15.10
C ARG A 4 10.88 4.25 -14.81
N LEU A 5 10.59 3.07 -14.30
CA LEU A 5 11.60 2.04 -14.02
C LEU A 5 12.22 1.48 -15.32
N ASN A 6 11.42 1.30 -16.37
CA ASN A 6 11.94 0.91 -17.69
C ASN A 6 12.88 1.99 -18.24
N GLY A 7 12.47 3.26 -18.20
CA GLY A 7 13.34 4.37 -18.62
C GLY A 7 14.62 4.49 -17.80
N LEU A 8 14.56 4.20 -16.49
CA LEU A 8 15.76 4.10 -15.65
C LEU A 8 16.67 2.95 -16.11
N GLY A 9 16.11 1.77 -16.39
CA GLY A 9 16.87 0.63 -16.89
C GLY A 9 17.56 0.91 -18.23
N GLU A 10 16.84 1.54 -19.17
CA GLU A 10 17.38 1.98 -20.46
C GLU A 10 18.55 2.97 -20.27
N ALA A 11 18.39 3.95 -19.38
CA ALA A 11 19.45 4.91 -19.08
C ALA A 11 20.69 4.25 -18.46
N VAL A 12 20.50 3.28 -17.57
CA VAL A 12 21.59 2.51 -16.95
C VAL A 12 22.35 1.69 -18.00
N VAL A 13 21.64 0.97 -18.88
CA VAL A 13 22.27 0.20 -19.97
C VAL A 13 23.00 1.11 -20.95
N ALA A 14 22.43 2.26 -21.29
CA ALA A 14 23.07 3.23 -22.18
C ALA A 14 24.38 3.78 -21.57
N ALA A 15 24.40 4.05 -20.26
CA ALA A 15 25.60 4.51 -19.56
C ALA A 15 26.68 3.42 -19.45
N ALA A 16 26.29 2.15 -19.30
CA ALA A 16 27.21 1.02 -19.24
C ALA A 16 27.72 0.55 -20.62
N GLY A 17 27.04 0.93 -21.71
CA GLY A 17 27.36 0.55 -23.09
C GLY A 17 26.84 -0.84 -23.51
N ASN A 18 26.53 -1.71 -22.56
CA ASN A 18 25.83 -2.98 -22.77
C ASN A 18 25.08 -3.40 -21.49
N GLY A 19 24.39 -4.54 -21.53
CA GLY A 19 23.68 -5.09 -20.37
C GLY A 19 22.19 -5.28 -20.63
N ARG A 20 21.52 -5.93 -19.68
CA ARG A 20 20.07 -6.18 -19.70
C ARG A 20 19.46 -5.72 -18.40
N THR A 21 18.22 -5.24 -18.49
CA THR A 21 17.44 -4.83 -17.31
C THR A 21 16.03 -5.37 -17.36
N ARG A 22 15.44 -5.62 -16.19
CA ARG A 22 14.02 -5.96 -16.05
C ARG A 22 13.41 -5.29 -14.82
N ALA A 23 12.37 -4.49 -15.04
CA ALA A 23 11.68 -3.78 -13.98
C ALA A 23 10.49 -4.54 -13.40
N PHE A 24 10.29 -4.40 -12.09
CA PHE A 24 9.15 -4.91 -11.33
C PHE A 24 8.61 -3.85 -10.36
N VAL A 25 7.30 -3.91 -10.13
CA VAL A 25 6.59 -3.13 -9.13
C VAL A 25 5.35 -3.91 -8.74
N ASP A 26 5.26 -4.31 -7.46
CA ASP A 26 4.09 -4.91 -6.78
C ASP A 26 3.64 -6.29 -7.30
N ALA A 27 3.48 -6.45 -8.62
CA ALA A 27 3.01 -7.67 -9.27
C ALA A 27 4.16 -8.61 -9.71
N GLY A 28 5.32 -8.55 -9.06
CA GLY A 28 6.51 -9.37 -9.38
C GLY A 28 6.79 -10.45 -8.32
N PRO A 29 7.56 -11.50 -8.65
CA PRO A 29 7.99 -12.52 -7.70
C PRO A 29 9.20 -12.04 -6.87
N LEU A 30 9.26 -10.76 -6.49
CA LEU A 30 10.39 -10.15 -5.80
C LEU A 30 9.93 -9.56 -4.46
N PRO A 31 10.73 -9.66 -3.39
CA PRO A 31 10.43 -9.00 -2.13
C PRO A 31 10.90 -7.53 -2.18
N GLU A 32 10.16 -6.63 -2.83
CA GLU A 32 10.68 -5.29 -3.13
C GLU A 32 11.03 -4.48 -1.87
N ARG A 33 10.29 -4.63 -0.77
CA ARG A 33 10.61 -3.96 0.50
C ARG A 33 11.96 -4.44 1.07
N GLU A 34 12.25 -5.73 0.99
CA GLU A 34 13.51 -6.28 1.48
C GLU A 34 14.68 -5.83 0.61
N LEU A 35 14.50 -5.88 -0.71
CA LEU A 35 15.50 -5.39 -1.66
C LEU A 35 15.78 -3.90 -1.45
N ALA A 36 14.77 -3.09 -1.16
CA ALA A 36 14.92 -1.69 -0.84
C ALA A 36 15.69 -1.45 0.47
N GLN A 37 15.47 -2.26 1.51
CA GLN A 37 16.25 -2.19 2.76
C GLN A 37 17.72 -2.58 2.53
N ARG A 38 17.96 -3.63 1.75
CA ARG A 38 19.32 -4.05 1.34
C ARG A 38 20.03 -3.00 0.49
N ALA A 39 19.29 -2.21 -0.29
CA ALA A 39 19.79 -1.07 -1.05
C ALA A 39 19.90 0.22 -0.22
N GLY A 40 19.85 0.14 1.11
CA GLY A 40 20.04 1.29 1.99
C GLY A 40 18.88 2.29 2.03
N LEU A 41 17.72 1.98 1.44
CA LEU A 41 16.64 2.96 1.28
C LEU A 41 15.81 3.19 2.56
N GLY A 42 15.91 2.32 3.56
CA GLY A 42 15.16 2.46 4.81
C GLY A 42 15.13 1.18 5.64
N TRP A 43 14.47 1.23 6.79
CA TRP A 43 14.31 0.08 7.69
C TRP A 43 12.86 -0.39 7.76
N PHE A 44 12.65 -1.63 8.23
CA PHE A 44 11.31 -2.13 8.52
C PHE A 44 10.77 -1.56 9.84
N GLY A 45 9.73 -0.75 9.73
CA GLY A 45 8.95 -0.28 10.87
C GLY A 45 8.25 -1.42 11.59
N LYS A 46 7.83 -1.19 12.85
CA LYS A 46 7.04 -2.20 13.61
C LYS A 46 5.71 -2.54 12.93
N ASN A 47 5.23 -1.66 12.04
CA ASN A 47 4.06 -1.86 11.18
C ASN A 47 4.36 -2.62 9.86
N THR A 48 5.56 -3.18 9.70
CA THR A 48 6.04 -3.92 8.50
C THR A 48 6.26 -3.08 7.24
N MET A 49 6.06 -1.76 7.29
CA MET A 49 6.38 -0.87 6.18
C MET A 49 7.88 -0.58 6.13
N LEU A 50 8.41 -0.41 4.91
CA LEU A 50 9.72 0.22 4.75
C LEU A 50 9.56 1.71 5.04
N ILE A 51 10.37 2.24 5.95
CA ILE A 51 10.37 3.66 6.31
C ILE A 51 11.69 4.26 5.84
N ASN A 52 11.62 5.24 4.95
CA ASN A 52 12.76 6.02 4.53
C ASN A 52 13.03 7.15 5.55
N PRO A 53 14.29 7.39 5.95
CA PRO A 53 14.63 8.38 6.98
C PRO A 53 14.32 9.84 6.58
N ARG A 54 14.10 10.10 5.29
CA ARG A 54 13.84 11.44 4.75
C ARG A 54 12.44 11.61 4.16
N LEU A 55 11.75 10.51 3.85
CA LEU A 55 10.46 10.52 3.14
C LEU A 55 9.32 9.86 3.94
N GLY A 56 9.63 9.14 5.03
CA GLY A 56 8.63 8.30 5.69
C GLY A 56 8.31 7.03 4.90
N SER A 57 7.11 6.49 5.06
CA SER A 57 6.63 5.26 4.40
C SER A 57 5.66 5.49 3.25
N PHE A 58 5.21 6.73 3.01
CA PHE A 58 4.34 7.08 1.87
C PHE A 58 5.12 7.11 0.56
N THR A 59 5.65 5.96 0.18
CA THR A 59 6.50 5.78 -1.00
C THR A 59 6.09 4.53 -1.75
N PHE A 60 6.05 4.61 -3.07
CA PHE A 60 6.05 3.43 -3.92
C PHE A 60 7.46 2.85 -4.02
N ILE A 61 7.56 1.53 -4.05
CA ILE A 61 8.83 0.81 -4.21
C ILE A 61 8.81 0.09 -5.56
N GLY A 62 9.91 0.20 -6.30
CA GLY A 62 10.11 -0.49 -7.56
C GLY A 62 11.53 -1.03 -7.62
N VAL A 63 11.71 -2.10 -8.40
CA VAL A 63 13.00 -2.77 -8.55
C VAL A 63 13.35 -2.82 -10.03
N VAL A 64 14.62 -2.56 -10.35
CA VAL A 64 15.20 -2.83 -11.66
C VAL A 64 16.29 -3.87 -11.45
N LEU A 65 16.05 -5.09 -11.92
CA LEU A 65 17.09 -6.12 -11.98
C LEU A 65 18.01 -5.83 -13.16
N THR A 66 19.30 -6.09 -13.01
CA THR A 66 20.30 -5.98 -14.07
C THR A 66 21.36 -7.08 -13.96
N ASP A 67 22.00 -7.42 -15.08
CA ASP A 67 23.18 -8.29 -15.13
C ASP A 67 24.50 -7.51 -15.09
N LEU A 68 24.43 -6.19 -14.95
CA LEU A 68 25.59 -5.34 -14.75
C LEU A 68 26.21 -5.57 -13.36
N ASP A 69 27.54 -5.56 -13.31
CA ASP A 69 28.29 -5.61 -12.06
C ASP A 69 28.39 -4.20 -11.46
N LEU A 70 27.48 -3.92 -10.53
CA LEU A 70 27.39 -2.63 -9.84
C LEU A 70 27.94 -2.76 -8.42
N ALA A 71 28.65 -1.71 -7.98
CA ALA A 71 28.98 -1.57 -6.56
C ALA A 71 27.67 -1.54 -5.75
N ARG A 72 27.63 -2.31 -4.66
CA ARG A 72 26.44 -2.41 -3.81
C ARG A 72 26.49 -1.33 -2.75
N ASP A 73 25.32 -0.74 -2.48
CA ASP A 73 25.13 0.07 -1.28
C ASP A 73 25.12 -0.82 -0.03
N GLU A 74 25.40 -0.20 1.11
CA GLU A 74 25.26 -0.87 2.41
C GLU A 74 23.78 -0.93 2.83
N PRO A 75 23.31 -2.07 3.37
CA PRO A 75 21.97 -2.18 3.92
C PRO A 75 21.69 -1.17 5.03
N PHE A 76 20.43 -0.73 5.14
CA PHE A 76 20.02 0.12 6.25
C PHE A 76 19.70 -0.75 7.47
N GLU A 77 20.67 -0.88 8.38
CA GLU A 77 20.56 -1.75 9.56
C GLU A 77 19.95 -1.08 10.80
N ALA A 78 19.98 0.25 10.87
CA ALA A 78 19.59 0.96 12.09
C ALA A 78 18.07 0.93 12.33
N ASP A 79 17.63 0.36 13.46
CA ASP A 79 16.26 0.50 13.93
C ASP A 79 15.98 1.93 14.41
N ARG A 80 14.99 2.58 13.79
CA ARG A 80 14.56 3.94 14.17
C ARG A 80 13.16 4.00 14.77
N CYS A 81 12.55 2.86 15.10
CA CYS A 81 11.31 2.80 15.87
C CYS A 81 11.54 2.95 17.38
N GLY A 82 12.66 2.43 17.90
CA GLY A 82 12.95 2.45 19.33
C GLY A 82 11.81 1.86 20.17
N THR A 83 11.40 2.56 21.23
CA THR A 83 10.32 2.13 22.13
C THR A 83 8.91 2.45 21.60
N CYS A 84 8.77 3.17 20.48
CA CYS A 84 7.47 3.57 19.93
C CYS A 84 6.56 2.36 19.64
N ARG A 85 5.27 2.47 19.96
CA ARG A 85 4.26 1.44 19.70
C ARG A 85 2.99 1.93 18.99
N ARG A 86 2.94 3.21 18.57
CA ARG A 86 1.74 3.86 18.04
C ARG A 86 0.98 3.06 16.98
N CYS A 87 1.68 2.49 16.00
CA CYS A 87 1.05 1.68 14.95
C CYS A 87 0.46 0.36 15.43
N LEU A 88 1.06 -0.27 16.44
CA LEU A 88 0.59 -1.51 17.03
C LEU A 88 -0.68 -1.24 17.85
N ASP A 89 -0.65 -0.15 18.62
CA ASP A 89 -1.73 0.21 19.53
C ASP A 89 -2.94 0.81 18.78
N ALA A 90 -2.71 1.51 17.66
CA ALA A 90 -3.78 2.11 16.83
C ALA A 90 -4.43 1.14 15.82
N CYS A 91 -3.86 -0.04 15.59
CA CYS A 91 -4.41 -0.99 14.63
C CYS A 91 -5.78 -1.49 15.10
N PRO A 92 -6.89 -1.19 14.38
CA PRO A 92 -8.24 -1.38 14.90
C PRO A 92 -8.66 -2.85 15.04
N THR A 93 -7.96 -3.74 14.33
CA THR A 93 -8.21 -5.19 14.35
C THR A 93 -7.10 -5.96 15.08
N HIS A 94 -6.14 -5.26 15.68
CA HIS A 94 -4.95 -5.86 16.30
C HIS A 94 -4.25 -6.86 15.37
N ALA A 95 -4.03 -6.47 14.11
CA ALA A 95 -3.41 -7.31 13.10
C ALA A 95 -1.91 -7.56 13.33
N PHE A 96 -1.30 -6.90 14.32
CA PHE A 96 0.11 -7.10 14.68
C PHE A 96 0.24 -7.92 15.97
N PRO A 97 0.35 -9.26 15.90
CA PRO A 97 0.58 -10.08 17.10
C PRO A 97 1.92 -9.77 17.79
N ALA A 98 2.90 -9.26 17.03
CA ALA A 98 4.18 -8.78 17.55
C ALA A 98 4.73 -7.66 16.64
N PRO A 99 5.68 -6.83 17.12
CA PRO A 99 6.36 -5.86 16.26
C PRO A 99 6.96 -6.55 15.02
N ARG A 100 6.68 -6.01 13.83
CA ARG A 100 7.14 -6.54 12.52
C ARG A 100 6.55 -7.90 12.12
N VAL A 101 5.53 -8.36 12.83
CA VAL A 101 4.76 -9.56 12.45
C VAL A 101 3.34 -9.10 12.16
N LEU A 102 2.88 -9.33 10.94
CA LEU A 102 1.53 -8.98 10.48
C LEU A 102 0.73 -10.26 10.24
N ASP A 103 -0.40 -10.40 10.93
CA ASP A 103 -1.45 -11.33 10.57
C ASP A 103 -2.33 -10.69 9.50
N ALA A 104 -2.07 -11.05 8.23
CA ALA A 104 -2.81 -10.53 7.10
C ALA A 104 -4.32 -10.83 7.20
N THR A 105 -4.72 -11.95 7.80
CA THR A 105 -6.14 -12.34 7.90
C THR A 105 -6.96 -11.41 8.80
N ARG A 106 -6.27 -10.55 9.57
CA ARG A 106 -6.88 -9.51 10.41
C ARG A 106 -6.64 -8.10 9.86
N CYS A 107 -5.70 -7.92 8.94
CA CYS A 107 -5.34 -6.62 8.42
C CYS A 107 -6.47 -6.03 7.57
N VAL A 108 -6.98 -4.83 7.92
CA VAL A 108 -8.06 -4.17 7.17
C VAL A 108 -7.70 -4.00 5.70
N SER A 109 -6.44 -3.68 5.37
CA SER A 109 -5.99 -3.58 3.98
C SER A 109 -6.10 -4.92 3.23
N TYR A 110 -5.69 -6.04 3.82
CA TYR A 110 -5.86 -7.36 3.20
C TYR A 110 -7.34 -7.74 3.08
N LEU A 111 -8.12 -7.49 4.13
CA LEU A 111 -9.56 -7.82 4.17
C LEU A 111 -10.34 -7.08 3.08
N THR A 112 -9.99 -5.82 2.80
CA THR A 112 -10.70 -5.01 1.82
C THR A 112 -10.17 -5.17 0.39
N ILE A 113 -8.89 -5.49 0.21
CA ILE A 113 -8.27 -5.58 -1.13
C ILE A 113 -8.20 -7.02 -1.64
N GLU A 114 -7.69 -7.96 -0.85
CA GLU A 114 -7.22 -9.27 -1.34
C GLU A 114 -8.15 -10.42 -0.95
N SER A 115 -8.80 -10.34 0.22
CA SER A 115 -9.70 -11.40 0.69
C SER A 115 -10.86 -11.59 -0.30
N GLN A 116 -11.14 -12.86 -0.64
CA GLN A 116 -12.32 -13.25 -1.44
C GLN A 116 -13.47 -13.79 -0.56
N ARG A 117 -13.27 -13.82 0.76
CA ARG A 117 -14.26 -14.27 1.75
C ARG A 117 -14.94 -13.08 2.41
N ASP A 118 -16.06 -13.33 3.10
CA ASP A 118 -16.67 -12.31 3.93
C ASP A 118 -15.73 -11.86 5.05
N ILE A 119 -15.85 -10.59 5.45
CA ILE A 119 -15.11 -10.04 6.58
C ILE A 119 -15.67 -10.68 7.85
N PRO A 120 -14.83 -11.36 8.67
CA PRO A 120 -15.29 -11.97 9.91
C PRO A 120 -15.98 -10.95 10.81
N GLU A 121 -17.13 -11.31 11.36
CA GLU A 121 -17.97 -10.43 12.18
C GLU A 121 -17.19 -9.69 13.29
N PRO A 122 -16.28 -10.33 14.06
CA PRO A 122 -15.51 -9.64 15.10
C PRO A 122 -14.53 -8.58 14.58
N LEU A 123 -14.26 -8.54 13.27
CA LEU A 123 -13.34 -7.59 12.64
C LEU A 123 -14.08 -6.44 11.93
N ARG A 124 -15.40 -6.55 11.70
CA ARG A 124 -16.18 -5.59 10.90
C ARG A 124 -16.15 -4.18 11.47
N ALA A 125 -16.37 -4.03 12.77
CA ALA A 125 -16.29 -2.71 13.43
C ALA A 125 -14.93 -2.04 13.22
N GLY A 126 -13.84 -2.83 13.23
CA GLY A 126 -12.49 -2.34 13.01
C GLY A 126 -12.17 -1.94 11.56
N VAL A 127 -13.01 -2.32 10.59
CA VAL A 127 -12.90 -1.82 9.21
C VAL A 127 -13.23 -0.32 9.14
N GLY A 128 -14.14 0.16 10.00
CA GLY A 128 -14.56 1.56 10.01
C GLY A 128 -15.17 1.97 8.66
N ASP A 129 -14.65 3.06 8.11
CA ASP A 129 -15.04 3.64 6.81
C ASP A 129 -14.10 3.25 5.65
N ASN A 130 -13.19 2.30 5.88
CA ASN A 130 -12.22 1.88 4.88
C ASN A 130 -12.88 0.99 3.81
N LEU A 131 -13.31 1.60 2.70
CA LEU A 131 -13.84 0.85 1.54
C LEU A 131 -12.75 0.01 0.84
N PHE A 132 -11.51 0.52 0.79
CA PHE A 132 -10.37 -0.12 0.12
C PHE A 132 -9.05 0.33 0.74
N GLY A 133 -8.24 -0.62 1.22
CA GLY A 133 -6.99 -0.32 1.91
C GLY A 133 -7.19 0.13 3.37
N CYS A 134 -6.11 0.52 4.02
CA CYS A 134 -6.11 1.10 5.36
C CYS A 134 -4.75 1.72 5.64
N ASP A 135 -4.71 3.00 6.01
CA ASP A 135 -3.47 3.75 6.25
C ASP A 135 -3.20 4.07 7.72
N ILE A 136 -4.08 3.66 8.64
CA ILE A 136 -4.00 3.99 10.07
C ILE A 136 -2.60 3.73 10.67
N CYS A 137 -1.98 2.58 10.36
CA CYS A 137 -0.67 2.23 10.90
C CYS A 137 0.48 3.10 10.35
N GLN A 138 0.28 3.73 9.20
CA GLN A 138 1.18 4.71 8.60
C GLN A 138 0.86 6.12 9.09
N ASP A 139 -0.40 6.50 9.19
CA ASP A 139 -0.85 7.84 9.60
C ASP A 139 -0.38 8.18 11.01
N VAL A 140 -0.45 7.22 11.94
CA VAL A 140 0.03 7.42 13.32
C VAL A 140 1.55 7.33 13.47
N CYS A 141 2.27 6.98 12.40
CA CYS A 141 3.72 6.82 12.45
C CYS A 141 4.41 8.20 12.54
N PRO A 142 5.23 8.46 13.59
CA PRO A 142 5.89 9.76 13.74
C PRO A 142 6.81 10.14 12.58
N TRP A 143 7.33 9.14 11.85
CA TRP A 143 8.19 9.36 10.70
C TRP A 143 7.42 9.97 9.52
N ASN A 144 6.15 9.62 9.35
CA ASN A 144 5.32 10.24 8.32
C ASN A 144 4.95 11.68 8.70
N THR A 145 4.52 11.90 9.95
CA THR A 145 4.22 13.27 10.42
C THR A 145 5.41 14.22 10.28
N LYS A 146 6.63 13.73 10.51
CA LYS A 146 7.84 14.58 10.51
C LYS A 146 8.46 14.72 9.12
N PHE A 147 8.55 13.63 8.36
CA PHE A 147 9.39 13.57 7.15
C PHE A 147 8.63 13.37 5.85
N ALA A 148 7.39 12.83 5.88
CA ALA A 148 6.61 12.76 4.65
C ALA A 148 6.30 14.17 4.14
N ARG A 149 6.25 14.28 2.82
CA ARG A 149 5.97 15.51 2.09
C ARG A 149 4.96 15.20 1.01
N GLU A 150 4.07 16.14 0.75
CA GLU A 150 3.21 16.05 -0.41
C GLU A 150 4.04 15.96 -1.68
N THR A 151 3.58 15.11 -2.59
CA THR A 151 4.24 14.91 -3.87
C THR A 151 3.93 16.09 -4.79
N GLY A 152 4.98 16.66 -5.40
CA GLY A 152 4.81 17.64 -6.50
C GLY A 152 4.50 16.98 -7.85
N GLU A 153 4.49 15.64 -7.91
CA GLU A 153 4.25 14.90 -9.13
C GLU A 153 2.74 14.68 -9.34
N LEU A 154 2.17 15.42 -10.29
CA LEU A 154 0.74 15.49 -10.58
C LEU A 154 0.09 14.13 -10.84
N ARG A 155 0.83 13.16 -11.40
CA ARG A 155 0.28 11.82 -11.72
C ARG A 155 -0.09 10.99 -10.49
N TYR A 156 0.38 11.39 -9.30
CA TYR A 156 0.08 10.73 -8.04
C TYR A 156 -0.95 11.49 -7.21
N LEU A 157 -1.38 12.67 -7.66
CA LEU A 157 -2.46 13.38 -7.00
C LEU A 157 -3.79 12.69 -7.31
N PRO A 158 -4.75 12.73 -6.37
CA PRO A 158 -6.13 12.37 -6.67
C PRO A 158 -6.61 13.16 -7.89
N ARG A 159 -7.27 12.47 -8.82
CA ARG A 159 -7.86 13.11 -9.99
C ARG A 159 -8.98 14.03 -9.53
N ALA A 160 -8.90 15.32 -9.86
CA ALA A 160 -9.88 16.32 -9.44
C ALA A 160 -11.28 16.08 -10.04
N ASP A 161 -11.35 15.36 -11.15
CA ASP A 161 -12.55 14.98 -11.90
C ASP A 161 -13.01 13.53 -11.63
N ALA A 162 -12.36 12.80 -10.72
CA ALA A 162 -12.78 11.47 -10.36
C ALA A 162 -14.03 11.52 -9.47
N GLU A 163 -15.20 11.37 -10.09
CA GLU A 163 -16.43 11.03 -9.38
C GLU A 163 -16.38 9.55 -8.99
N PHE A 164 -16.07 9.28 -7.72
CA PHE A 164 -16.19 7.95 -7.17
C PHE A 164 -17.66 7.67 -6.83
N PRO A 165 -18.19 6.49 -7.16
CA PRO A 165 -19.55 6.11 -6.82
C PRO A 165 -19.75 6.05 -5.31
N THR A 166 -20.93 6.44 -4.87
CA THR A 166 -21.39 6.25 -3.48
C THR A 166 -21.47 4.77 -3.12
N LEU A 167 -21.51 4.47 -1.81
CA LEU A 167 -21.63 3.10 -1.32
C LEU A 167 -22.90 2.42 -1.86
N GLU A 168 -24.01 3.15 -1.89
CA GLU A 168 -25.29 2.67 -2.40
C GLU A 168 -25.28 2.46 -3.93
N GLU A 169 -24.56 3.28 -4.68
CA GLU A 169 -24.35 3.06 -6.12
C GLU A 169 -23.52 1.79 -6.35
N ILE A 170 -22.40 1.61 -5.63
CA ILE A 170 -21.58 0.40 -5.70
C ILE A 170 -22.42 -0.85 -5.45
N LEU A 171 -23.31 -0.85 -4.45
CA LEU A 171 -24.17 -2.00 -4.17
C LEU A 171 -25.11 -2.37 -5.32
N ARG A 172 -25.52 -1.39 -6.13
CA ARG A 172 -26.43 -1.57 -7.27
C ARG A 172 -25.73 -1.85 -8.59
N MET A 173 -24.42 -1.66 -8.69
CA MET A 173 -23.65 -1.89 -9.92
C MET A 173 -23.72 -3.35 -10.41
N ASP A 174 -23.72 -3.54 -11.72
CA ASP A 174 -23.33 -4.79 -12.37
C ASP A 174 -21.88 -4.72 -12.85
N GLU A 175 -21.34 -5.81 -13.41
CA GLU A 175 -19.95 -5.86 -13.89
C GLU A 175 -19.68 -4.79 -14.97
N ARG A 176 -20.63 -4.53 -15.86
CA ARG A 176 -20.47 -3.52 -16.92
C ARG A 176 -20.34 -2.11 -16.35
N ALA A 177 -21.17 -1.76 -15.37
CA ALA A 177 -21.11 -0.48 -14.68
C ALA A 177 -19.81 -0.36 -13.86
N PHE A 178 -19.38 -1.45 -13.22
CA PHE A 178 -18.13 -1.50 -12.47
C PHE A 178 -16.91 -1.27 -13.37
N ASP A 179 -16.80 -2.00 -14.49
CA ASP A 179 -15.68 -1.86 -15.42
C ASP A 179 -15.59 -0.45 -15.99
N ALA A 180 -16.74 0.13 -16.37
CA ALA A 180 -16.81 1.48 -16.92
C ALA A 180 -16.39 2.57 -15.91
N ALA A 181 -16.75 2.41 -14.63
CA ALA A 181 -16.47 3.41 -13.60
C ALA A 181 -15.11 3.22 -12.92
N LEU A 182 -14.72 1.97 -12.64
CA LEU A 182 -13.64 1.63 -11.71
C LEU A 182 -12.56 0.70 -12.31
N GLY A 183 -12.78 0.10 -13.47
CA GLY A 183 -11.87 -0.86 -14.12
C GLY A 183 -10.52 -0.29 -14.59
N HIS A 184 -10.28 1.01 -14.39
CA HIS A 184 -9.00 1.66 -14.66
C HIS A 184 -8.34 2.21 -13.39
N THR A 185 -8.86 1.81 -12.23
CA THR A 185 -8.40 2.24 -10.90
C THR A 185 -7.82 1.05 -10.14
N THR A 186 -7.15 1.33 -9.02
CA THR A 186 -6.68 0.26 -8.14
C THR A 186 -7.81 -0.54 -7.48
N LEU A 187 -9.04 0.00 -7.46
CA LEU A 187 -10.21 -0.68 -6.89
C LEU A 187 -10.59 -1.95 -7.66
N GLU A 188 -10.21 -2.05 -8.94
CA GLU A 188 -10.36 -3.27 -9.75
C GLU A 188 -9.78 -4.50 -9.03
N ARG A 189 -8.70 -4.31 -8.24
CA ARG A 189 -8.05 -5.40 -7.50
C ARG A 189 -8.98 -6.17 -6.56
N ALA A 190 -9.92 -5.47 -5.92
CA ALA A 190 -10.90 -6.10 -5.04
C ALA A 190 -12.06 -6.76 -5.82
N GLY A 191 -12.27 -6.35 -7.08
CA GLY A 191 -13.41 -6.73 -7.91
C GLY A 191 -14.75 -6.20 -7.38
N LEU A 192 -15.80 -6.30 -8.19
CA LEU A 192 -17.14 -5.84 -7.83
C LEU A 192 -17.67 -6.53 -6.56
N ALA A 193 -17.52 -7.86 -6.47
CA ALA A 193 -18.00 -8.63 -5.32
C ALA A 193 -17.30 -8.21 -4.01
N GLY A 194 -15.98 -8.02 -4.04
CA GLY A 194 -15.21 -7.54 -2.89
C GLY A 194 -15.60 -6.13 -2.49
N LEU A 195 -15.77 -5.23 -3.47
CA LEU A 195 -16.15 -3.84 -3.21
C LEU A 195 -17.57 -3.74 -2.63
N LYS A 196 -18.54 -4.51 -3.15
CA LYS A 196 -19.89 -4.60 -2.57
C LYS A 196 -19.87 -5.15 -1.15
N ARG A 197 -19.05 -6.18 -0.88
CA ARG A 197 -18.86 -6.69 0.48
C ARG A 197 -18.36 -5.59 1.41
N ASN A 198 -17.33 -4.84 1.01
CA ASN A 198 -16.77 -3.77 1.82
C ASN A 198 -17.80 -2.65 2.05
N ALA A 199 -18.54 -2.24 1.00
CA ALA A 199 -19.56 -1.21 1.08
C ALA A 199 -20.67 -1.55 2.10
N ARG A 200 -21.11 -2.82 2.18
CA ARG A 200 -22.07 -3.27 3.20
C ARG A 200 -21.53 -3.08 4.62
N VAL A 201 -20.29 -3.49 4.86
CA VAL A 201 -19.64 -3.35 6.19
C VAL A 201 -19.44 -1.88 6.57
N VAL A 202 -19.05 -1.04 5.61
CA VAL A 202 -18.90 0.40 5.85
C VAL A 202 -20.24 1.06 6.19
N LEU A 203 -21.32 0.70 5.48
CA LEU A 203 -22.67 1.20 5.77
C LEU A 203 -23.17 0.75 7.16
N GLU A 204 -22.96 -0.52 7.51
CA GLU A 204 -23.26 -1.07 8.85
C GLU A 204 -22.53 -0.27 9.95
N ASN A 205 -21.23 -0.02 9.77
CA ASN A 205 -20.44 0.78 10.71
C ASN A 205 -20.85 2.25 10.78
N ALA A 206 -21.45 2.80 9.72
CA ALA A 206 -21.95 4.18 9.70
C ALA A 206 -23.24 4.33 10.51
N THR A 207 -24.13 3.32 10.48
CA THR A 207 -25.38 3.33 11.25
C THR A 207 -25.18 3.13 12.75
N ASP A 208 -24.11 2.43 13.15
CA ASP A 208 -23.80 2.17 14.56
C ASP A 208 -23.06 3.33 15.25
N ARG A 209 -22.70 4.40 14.52
CA ARG A 209 -22.00 5.56 15.07
C ARG A 209 -23.02 6.50 15.72
N PRO A 210 -23.00 6.74 17.05
CA PRO A 210 -23.90 7.72 17.66
C PRO A 210 -23.59 9.11 17.08
N THR A 211 -24.65 9.79 16.61
CA THR A 211 -24.61 11.19 16.13
C THR A 211 -24.17 12.16 17.20
#